data_AF-A0A3D4BB85-F1
#
_entry.id   AF-A0A3D4BB85-F1
#
_cell.length_a   1.000
_cell.length_b   1.000
_cell.length_c   1.000
_cell.angle_alpha   90.00
_cell.angle_beta   90.00
_cell.angle_gamma   90.00
#
_symmetry.space_group_name_H-M   'P 1'
#
loop_
_entity.id
_entity.type
_entity.pdbx_description
1 polymer ?
#
loop_
_entity_poly.entity_id
_entity_poly.type
_entity_poly.pdbx_seq_one_letter_code
_entity_poly.pdbx_strand_id
1 'polypeptide(L)'
;YEMMQAGVNHTLYFHGGSGWPGIFRQPDNTPTPTYNMYRMLGMLEAEQIAVRSVPDDIGVLASGSSGRITVLLWRFGTAAHRVDLSINHDGSFEGTFLYQHFLIDEEHSNLRSSSQQADLEMIHQERLAETSSGVIRISVDLPPTSLTLLQFEKAAE
;
A
#
# COMPACT_ATOMS: atom_id res chain seq x y z
N TYR A 1 22.47 11.60 35.54
CA TYR A 1 21.53 12.60 35.01
C TYR A 1 20.67 11.84 34.01
N GLU A 2 19.54 11.29 34.46
CA GLU A 2 18.62 10.55 33.60
C GLU A 2 17.65 11.55 32.98
N MET A 3 17.67 11.67 31.65
CA MET A 3 16.66 12.44 30.93
C MET A 3 15.39 11.58 30.84
N MET A 4 14.37 11.90 31.63
CA MET A 4 13.02 11.42 31.35
C MET A 4 12.54 12.07 30.06
N GLN A 5 12.39 11.28 28.99
CA GLN A 5 11.59 11.70 27.85
C GLN A 5 10.15 11.86 28.33
N ALA A 6 9.68 13.10 28.41
CA ALA A 6 8.27 13.41 28.60
C ALA A 6 7.51 12.93 27.35
N GLY A 7 6.97 11.71 27.42
CA GLY A 7 6.03 11.21 26.43
C GLY A 7 4.84 12.17 26.36
N VAL A 8 4.49 12.59 25.14
CA VAL A 8 3.42 13.56 24.96
C VAL A 8 2.07 12.86 25.18
N ASN A 9 1.46 13.09 26.34
CA ASN A 9 0.11 12.61 26.66
C ASN A 9 -0.93 13.56 26.03
N HIS A 10 -1.33 13.28 24.79
CA HIS A 10 -2.48 13.94 24.18
C HIS A 10 -3.73 13.09 24.35
N THR A 11 -4.81 13.69 24.83
CA THR A 11 -6.14 13.06 24.89
C THR A 11 -7.12 13.97 24.13
N LEU A 12 -7.72 13.42 23.08
CA LEU A 12 -8.73 14.10 22.26
C LEU A 12 -10.11 13.52 22.59
N TYR A 13 -11.07 14.39 22.90
CA TYR A 13 -12.48 14.01 23.08
C TYR A 13 -13.30 14.57 21.91
N PHE A 14 -14.11 13.71 21.27
CA PHE A 14 -14.99 14.10 20.18
C PHE A 14 -16.46 13.86 20.54
N HIS A 15 -17.32 14.79 20.15
CA HIS A 15 -18.78 14.67 20.25
C HIS A 15 -19.38 14.96 18.87
N GLY A 16 -19.86 13.93 18.16
CA GLY A 16 -20.47 14.10 16.83
C GLY A 16 -21.40 12.95 16.46
N GLY A 17 -22.52 13.29 15.82
CA GLY A 17 -23.68 12.45 15.56
C GLY A 17 -23.58 11.51 14.35
N SER A 18 -24.56 10.61 14.27
CA SER A 18 -24.64 9.51 13.30
C SER A 18 -25.12 9.96 11.92
N GLY A 19 -24.32 9.72 10.87
CA GLY A 19 -24.84 9.70 9.49
C GLY A 19 -23.81 9.60 8.35
N TRP A 20 -23.75 8.41 7.71
CA TRP A 20 -23.25 8.12 6.34
C TRP A 20 -21.74 8.32 6.02
N PRO A 21 -21.14 7.62 5.03
CA PRO A 21 -19.79 7.05 5.15
C PRO A 21 -18.71 8.12 5.05
N GLY A 22 -18.23 8.55 6.22
CA GLY A 22 -17.01 9.32 6.31
C GLY A 22 -15.79 8.43 6.12
N ILE A 23 -14.63 9.07 5.99
CA ILE A 23 -13.32 8.43 5.98
C ILE A 23 -13.11 7.55 7.25
N PHE A 24 -13.80 7.87 8.35
CA PHE A 24 -13.86 7.06 9.57
C PHE A 24 -15.31 6.65 9.89
N ARG A 25 -15.48 5.45 10.47
CA ARG A 25 -16.75 5.01 11.04
C ARG A 25 -17.05 5.81 12.31
N GLN A 26 -18.28 6.28 12.43
CA GLN A 26 -18.78 6.89 13.68
C GLN A 26 -19.55 5.84 14.50
N PRO A 27 -19.48 5.88 15.84
CA PRO A 27 -18.78 6.86 16.67
C PRO A 27 -17.35 6.48 17.07
N ASP A 28 -16.87 5.29 16.69
CA ASP A 28 -15.62 4.73 17.19
C ASP A 28 -14.36 5.20 16.46
N ASN A 29 -14.51 6.05 15.42
CA ASN A 29 -13.45 6.57 14.57
C ASN A 29 -12.59 5.49 13.91
N THR A 30 -13.16 4.29 13.71
CA THR A 30 -12.46 3.19 13.06
C THR A 30 -12.23 3.52 11.58
N PRO A 31 -11.01 3.36 11.03
CA PRO A 31 -10.71 3.58 9.62
C PRO A 31 -11.64 2.85 8.66
N THR A 32 -12.05 3.52 7.59
CA THR A 32 -12.74 2.89 6.46
C THR A 32 -11.78 2.43 5.36
N PRO A 33 -12.18 1.52 4.46
CA PRO A 33 -11.40 1.23 3.26
C PRO A 33 -11.02 2.51 2.48
N THR A 34 -11.89 3.53 2.49
CA THR A 34 -11.60 4.83 1.88
C THR A 34 -10.47 5.59 2.59
N TYR A 35 -10.36 5.50 3.93
CA TYR A 35 -9.19 6.04 4.65
C TYR A 35 -7.91 5.32 4.26
N ASN A 36 -7.94 3.99 4.21
CA ASN A 36 -6.78 3.19 3.85
C ASN A 36 -6.35 3.47 2.40
N MET A 37 -7.29 3.72 1.48
CA MET A 37 -6.99 4.20 0.13
C MET A 37 -6.23 5.54 0.15
N TYR A 38 -6.66 6.52 0.97
CA TYR A 38 -5.91 7.77 1.11
C TYR A 38 -4.54 7.58 1.74
N ARG A 39 -4.40 6.64 2.69
CA ARG A 39 -3.07 6.25 3.22
C ARG A 39 -2.18 5.68 2.13
N MET A 40 -2.70 4.76 1.31
CA MET A 40 -1.96 4.20 0.18
C MET A 40 -1.54 5.30 -0.81
N LEU A 41 -2.42 6.24 -1.15
CA LEU A 41 -2.07 7.39 -2.00
C LEU A 41 -0.98 8.28 -1.36
N GLY A 42 -1.01 8.46 -0.04
CA GLY A 42 0.03 9.17 0.71
C GLY A 42 1.37 8.43 0.81
N MET A 43 1.42 7.16 0.41
CA MET A 43 2.65 6.35 0.32
C MET A 43 3.29 6.37 -1.07
N LEU A 44 2.70 7.08 -2.04
CA LEU A 44 3.31 7.31 -3.34
C LEU A 44 4.55 8.21 -3.21
N GLU A 45 5.52 7.99 -4.08
CA GLU A 45 6.75 8.75 -4.16
C GLU A 45 6.57 10.05 -4.96
N ALA A 46 7.59 10.93 -4.88
CA ALA A 46 7.55 12.24 -5.51
C ALA A 46 7.55 12.20 -7.05
N GLU A 47 8.21 11.23 -7.68
CA GLU A 47 8.34 11.16 -9.13
C GLU A 47 7.41 10.10 -9.72
N GLN A 48 6.61 10.47 -10.72
CA GLN A 48 5.75 9.52 -11.41
C GLN A 48 6.57 8.64 -12.38
N ILE A 49 6.39 7.32 -12.27
CA ILE A 49 6.96 6.35 -13.20
C ILE A 49 5.98 6.11 -14.35
N ALA A 50 6.48 6.12 -15.59
CA ALA A 50 5.67 5.85 -16.77
C ALA A 50 5.21 4.38 -16.83
N VAL A 51 3.90 4.17 -16.92
CA VAL A 51 3.29 2.83 -17.10
C VAL A 51 2.99 2.61 -18.59
N ARG A 52 3.44 1.48 -19.15
CA ARG A 52 3.40 1.24 -20.62
C ARG A 52 2.41 0.17 -21.07
N SER A 53 2.12 -0.83 -20.24
CA SER A 53 1.25 -1.95 -20.58
C SER A 53 0.46 -2.35 -19.35
N VAL A 54 -0.86 -2.21 -19.41
CA VAL A 54 -1.78 -2.56 -18.33
C VAL A 54 -2.95 -3.33 -18.93
N PRO A 55 -3.39 -4.45 -18.33
CA PRO A 55 -4.64 -5.10 -18.71
C PRO A 55 -5.83 -4.13 -18.62
N ASP A 56 -6.81 -4.27 -19.51
CA ASP A 56 -7.92 -3.32 -19.63
C ASP A 56 -8.77 -3.16 -18.35
N ASP A 57 -8.77 -4.14 -17.46
CA ASP A 57 -9.55 -4.18 -16.22
C ASP A 57 -8.76 -3.83 -14.95
N ILE A 58 -7.51 -3.36 -15.12
CA ILE A 58 -6.60 -3.01 -14.02
C ILE A 58 -6.19 -1.56 -14.17
N GLY A 59 -6.26 -0.80 -13.08
CA GLY A 59 -5.65 0.51 -12.99
C GLY A 59 -4.32 0.43 -12.26
N VAL A 60 -3.36 1.26 -12.70
CA VAL A 60 -2.00 1.29 -12.16
C VAL A 60 -1.53 2.72 -12.00
N LEU A 61 -0.96 3.04 -10.84
CA LEU A 61 -0.13 4.20 -10.61
C LEU A 61 1.22 3.72 -10.08
N ALA A 62 2.29 4.23 -10.66
CA ALA A 62 3.65 3.92 -10.22
C ALA A 62 4.40 5.21 -9.96
N SER A 63 5.21 5.20 -8.91
CA SER A 63 6.02 6.33 -8.49
C SER A 63 7.35 5.85 -7.91
N GLY A 64 8.38 6.67 -8.02
CA GLY A 64 9.73 6.35 -7.56
C GLY A 64 10.44 7.52 -6.90
N SER A 65 11.48 7.17 -6.14
CA SER A 65 12.54 8.03 -5.63
C SER A 65 13.86 7.24 -5.69
N SER A 66 14.97 7.85 -5.28
CA SER A 66 16.30 7.20 -5.34
C SER A 66 16.43 5.93 -4.50
N GLY A 67 15.52 5.70 -3.55
CA GLY A 67 15.58 4.56 -2.62
C GLY A 67 14.30 3.76 -2.52
N ARG A 68 13.25 4.11 -3.27
CA ARG A 68 11.96 3.44 -3.17
C ARG A 68 11.18 3.51 -4.49
N ILE A 69 10.51 2.42 -4.83
CA ILE A 69 9.50 2.36 -5.89
C ILE A 69 8.19 1.92 -5.24
N THR A 70 7.11 2.65 -5.50
CA THR A 70 5.76 2.33 -5.04
C THR A 70 4.84 2.15 -6.25
N VAL A 71 4.14 1.01 -6.31
CA VAL A 71 3.14 0.67 -7.32
C VAL A 71 1.79 0.45 -6.64
N LEU A 72 0.80 1.26 -6.99
CA LEU A 72 -0.59 1.07 -6.60
C LEU A 72 -1.38 0.46 -7.77
N LEU A 73 -1.96 -0.71 -7.52
CA LEU A 73 -2.84 -1.44 -8.43
C LEU A 73 -4.26 -1.39 -7.89
N TRP A 74 -5.24 -1.21 -8.76
CA TRP A 74 -6.64 -1.39 -8.38
C TRP A 74 -7.42 -2.11 -9.47
N ARG A 75 -8.42 -2.86 -9.03
CA ARG A 75 -9.33 -3.56 -9.92
C ARG A 75 -10.70 -3.66 -9.28
N PHE A 76 -11.74 -3.46 -10.08
CA PHE A 76 -13.13 -3.65 -9.65
C PHE A 76 -13.72 -4.81 -10.45
N GLY A 77 -14.01 -5.91 -9.79
CA GLY A 77 -14.43 -7.14 -10.46
C GLY A 77 -14.72 -8.27 -9.47
N THR A 78 -15.26 -9.38 -9.98
CA THR A 78 -15.78 -10.49 -9.17
C THR A 78 -14.88 -11.72 -9.09
N ALA A 79 -13.84 -11.80 -9.94
CA ALA A 79 -12.88 -12.92 -9.94
C ALA A 79 -11.52 -12.44 -9.46
N ALA A 80 -10.64 -13.33 -9.00
CA ALA A 80 -9.22 -12.97 -8.80
C ALA A 80 -8.50 -12.84 -10.15
N HIS A 81 -7.40 -12.09 -10.19
CA HIS A 81 -6.58 -11.94 -11.39
C HIS A 81 -5.10 -11.90 -11.04
N ARG A 82 -4.26 -12.65 -11.75
CA ARG A 82 -2.82 -12.64 -11.53
C ARG A 82 -2.16 -11.67 -12.50
N VAL A 83 -1.31 -10.78 -11.98
CA VAL A 83 -0.55 -9.80 -12.76
C VAL A 83 0.94 -10.08 -12.63
N ASP A 84 1.62 -10.20 -13.76
CA ASP A 84 3.08 -10.22 -13.81
C ASP A 84 3.59 -8.80 -14.02
N LEU A 85 4.25 -8.25 -12.99
CA LEU A 85 4.86 -6.94 -13.03
C LEU A 85 6.33 -7.05 -13.43
N SER A 86 6.76 -6.18 -14.33
CA SER A 86 8.16 -5.98 -14.69
C SER A 86 8.50 -4.51 -14.55
N ILE A 87 9.41 -4.19 -13.62
CA ILE A 87 9.85 -2.83 -13.33
C ILE A 87 11.28 -2.70 -13.86
N ASN A 88 11.46 -1.86 -14.88
CA ASN A 88 12.77 -1.54 -15.42
C ASN A 88 13.29 -0.25 -14.74
N HIS A 89 14.52 -0.27 -14.24
CA HIS A 89 15.20 0.89 -13.64
C HIS A 89 16.55 1.16 -14.31
N ASP A 90 17.05 2.38 -14.18
CA ASP A 90 18.25 2.90 -14.87
C ASP A 90 19.58 2.60 -14.16
N GLY A 91 19.60 1.63 -13.25
CA GLY A 91 20.77 1.28 -12.43
C GLY A 91 20.86 2.00 -11.08
N SER A 92 20.14 3.11 -10.88
CA SER A 92 20.10 3.82 -9.57
C SER A 92 19.53 2.96 -8.43
N PHE A 93 18.70 1.99 -8.80
CA PHE A 93 17.98 1.08 -7.92
C PHE A 93 18.49 -0.36 -8.01
N GLU A 94 19.80 -0.59 -8.16
CA GLU A 94 20.37 -1.95 -8.20
C GLU A 94 20.47 -2.62 -6.82
N GLY A 95 20.41 -3.96 -6.82
CA GLY A 95 20.73 -4.79 -5.66
C GLY A 95 19.56 -5.59 -5.08
N THR A 96 19.48 -5.60 -3.75
CA THR A 96 18.42 -6.29 -2.99
C THR A 96 17.45 -5.26 -2.41
N PHE A 97 16.17 -5.59 -2.40
CA PHE A 97 15.09 -4.71 -1.99
C PHE A 97 14.24 -5.38 -0.92
N LEU A 98 13.75 -4.60 0.03
CA LEU A 98 12.63 -4.98 0.87
C LEU A 98 11.35 -4.78 0.05
N TYR A 99 10.69 -5.88 -0.28
CA TYR A 99 9.38 -5.90 -0.90
C TYR A 99 8.30 -5.93 0.17
N GLN A 100 7.31 -5.06 0.06
CA GLN A 100 6.16 -4.97 0.96
C GLN A 100 4.87 -4.92 0.14
N HIS A 101 3.86 -5.67 0.58
CA HIS A 101 2.55 -5.75 -0.06
C HIS A 101 1.47 -5.38 0.96
N PHE A 102 0.75 -4.30 0.66
CA PHE A 102 -0.41 -3.84 1.40
C PHE A 102 -1.68 -4.06 0.60
N LEU A 103 -2.77 -4.45 1.26
CA LEU A 103 -4.00 -4.88 0.59
C LEU A 103 -5.24 -4.30 1.26
N ILE A 104 -6.15 -3.77 0.44
CA ILE A 104 -7.53 -3.48 0.81
C ILE A 104 -8.42 -4.35 -0.08
N ASP A 105 -9.19 -5.25 0.51
CA ASP A 105 -10.17 -6.09 -0.19
C ASP A 105 -11.35 -6.45 0.74
N GLU A 106 -12.05 -7.55 0.46
CA GLU A 106 -13.14 -8.01 1.32
C GLU A 106 -12.68 -8.53 2.68
N GLU A 107 -11.43 -8.98 2.82
CA GLU A 107 -10.89 -9.63 4.01
C GLU A 107 -9.92 -8.71 4.79
N HIS A 108 -9.11 -7.92 4.08
CA HIS A 108 -8.00 -7.13 4.59
C HIS A 108 -8.27 -5.62 4.57
N SER A 109 -7.77 -4.91 5.58
CA SER A 109 -7.91 -3.45 5.73
C SER A 109 -9.37 -2.97 5.61
N ASN A 110 -10.30 -3.80 6.08
CA ASN A 110 -11.73 -3.64 5.89
C ASN A 110 -12.49 -3.95 7.19
N LEU A 111 -13.06 -2.90 7.79
CA LEU A 111 -13.86 -3.03 9.01
C LEU A 111 -15.11 -3.93 8.89
N ARG A 112 -15.57 -4.23 7.66
CA ARG A 112 -16.75 -5.09 7.47
C ARG A 112 -16.43 -6.57 7.71
N SER A 113 -15.21 -7.02 7.42
CA SER A 113 -14.76 -8.39 7.72
C SER A 113 -14.40 -8.54 9.19
N SER A 114 -13.67 -7.58 9.76
CA SER A 114 -13.29 -7.56 11.16
C SER A 114 -12.94 -6.15 11.63
N SER A 115 -13.50 -5.73 12.77
CA SER A 115 -13.11 -4.46 13.40
C SER A 115 -11.65 -4.43 13.87
N GLN A 116 -11.00 -5.60 14.00
CA GLN A 116 -9.58 -5.70 14.36
C GLN A 116 -8.64 -5.52 13.15
N GLN A 117 -9.17 -5.63 11.92
CA GLN A 117 -8.41 -5.50 10.66
C GLN A 117 -8.83 -4.24 9.89
N ALA A 118 -9.30 -3.22 10.59
CA ALA A 118 -9.73 -1.98 9.95
C ALA A 118 -8.57 -1.12 9.46
N ASP A 119 -7.40 -1.23 10.08
CA ASP A 119 -6.20 -0.50 9.66
C ASP A 119 -5.58 -1.09 8.40
N LEU A 120 -4.86 -0.25 7.63
CA LEU A 120 -4.09 -0.68 6.48
C LEU A 120 -3.08 -1.77 6.86
N GLU A 121 -3.30 -2.97 6.33
CA GLU A 121 -2.54 -4.18 6.61
C GLU A 121 -1.44 -4.40 5.58
N MET A 122 -0.24 -4.74 6.07
CA MET A 122 0.84 -5.31 5.27
C MET A 122 0.73 -6.83 5.32
N ILE A 123 0.27 -7.44 4.22
CA ILE A 123 -0.02 -8.87 4.17
C ILE A 123 1.19 -9.73 3.80
N HIS A 124 2.24 -9.11 3.25
CA HIS A 124 3.47 -9.81 2.89
C HIS A 124 4.68 -8.88 2.91
N GLN A 125 5.82 -9.42 3.33
CA GLN A 125 7.11 -8.75 3.28
C GLN A 125 8.22 -9.76 3.05
N GLU A 126 9.12 -9.49 2.10
CA GLU A 126 10.31 -10.31 1.87
C GLU A 126 11.47 -9.51 1.28
N ARG A 127 12.63 -10.13 1.15
CA ARG A 127 13.75 -9.56 0.40
C ARG A 127 13.75 -10.12 -1.01
N LEU A 128 13.73 -9.24 -2.01
CA LEU A 128 13.85 -9.59 -3.42
C LEU A 128 15.20 -9.11 -3.97
N ALA A 129 15.75 -9.85 -4.91
CA ALA A 129 16.85 -9.37 -5.74
C ALA A 129 16.33 -9.08 -7.16
N GLU A 130 17.09 -8.31 -7.92
CA GLU A 130 16.84 -8.17 -9.36
C GLU A 130 16.81 -9.54 -10.05
N THR A 131 15.86 -9.72 -10.98
CA THR A 131 15.77 -10.95 -11.78
C THR A 131 16.77 -10.97 -12.92
N SER A 132 17.10 -9.78 -13.42
CA SER A 132 18.18 -9.47 -14.36
C SER A 132 18.60 -8.03 -14.10
N SER A 133 19.84 -7.66 -14.40
CA SER A 133 20.33 -6.28 -14.20
C SER A 133 19.33 -5.25 -14.77
N GLY A 134 18.92 -4.30 -13.93
CA GLY A 134 17.96 -3.26 -14.23
C GLY A 134 16.49 -3.70 -14.19
N VAL A 135 16.16 -4.93 -13.78
CA VAL A 135 14.78 -5.46 -13.86
C VAL A 135 14.36 -6.27 -12.62
N ILE A 136 13.29 -5.78 -11.98
CA ILE A 136 12.54 -6.50 -10.94
C ILE A 136 11.31 -7.13 -11.60
N ARG A 137 11.09 -8.44 -11.37
CA ARG A 137 9.87 -9.13 -11.81
C ARG A 137 9.20 -9.80 -10.63
N ILE A 138 7.89 -9.61 -10.51
CA ILE A 138 7.05 -10.29 -9.52
C ILE A 138 5.72 -10.68 -10.13
N SER A 139 5.11 -11.76 -9.64
CA SER A 139 3.70 -12.04 -9.88
C SER A 139 2.90 -11.66 -8.65
N VAL A 140 1.77 -11.00 -8.85
CA VAL A 140 0.87 -10.61 -7.77
C VAL A 140 -0.53 -11.10 -8.09
N ASP A 141 -1.15 -11.80 -7.16
CA ASP A 141 -2.55 -12.16 -7.24
C ASP A 141 -3.38 -10.99 -6.69
N LEU A 142 -4.23 -10.42 -7.53
CA LEU A 142 -5.18 -9.37 -7.18
C LEU A 142 -6.54 -10.01 -6.85
N PRO A 143 -7.01 -9.90 -5.60
CA PRO A 143 -8.34 -10.36 -5.22
C PRO A 143 -9.45 -9.62 -5.99
N PRO A 144 -10.68 -10.16 -6.02
CA PRO A 144 -11.84 -9.43 -6.50
C PRO A 144 -11.98 -8.08 -5.77
N THR A 145 -12.25 -7.00 -6.52
CA THR A 145 -12.53 -5.66 -5.95
C THR A 145 -11.52 -5.24 -4.88
N SER A 146 -10.29 -4.97 -5.30
CA SER A 146 -9.16 -4.74 -4.40
C SER A 146 -8.34 -3.51 -4.79
N LEU A 147 -7.64 -2.97 -3.79
CA LEU A 147 -6.51 -2.07 -3.96
C LEU A 147 -5.27 -2.74 -3.37
N THR A 148 -4.22 -2.84 -4.17
CA THR A 148 -2.94 -3.45 -3.82
C THR A 148 -1.85 -2.42 -3.94
N LEU A 149 -1.13 -2.14 -2.86
CA LEU A 149 0.04 -1.27 -2.88
C LEU A 149 1.30 -2.10 -2.62
N LEU A 150 2.24 -1.97 -3.55
CA LEU A 150 3.51 -2.68 -3.57
C LEU A 150 4.63 -1.67 -3.38
N GLN A 151 5.48 -1.88 -2.38
CA GLN A 151 6.68 -1.07 -2.18
C GLN A 151 7.93 -1.93 -2.35
N PHE A 152 8.90 -1.36 -3.04
CA PHE A 152 10.24 -1.88 -3.17
C PHE A 152 11.16 -0.82 -2.59
N GLU A 153 11.78 -1.10 -1.45
CA GLU A 153 12.73 -0.21 -0.80
C GLU A 153 14.12 -0.81 -0.91
N LYS A 154 15.11 -0.01 -1.31
CA LYS A 154 16.50 -0.48 -1.39
C LYS A 154 16.95 -0.95 0.01
N ALA A 155 17.39 -2.19 0.13
CA ALA A 155 17.88 -2.69 1.41
C ALA A 155 19.16 -1.93 1.78
N ALA A 156 19.29 -1.54 3.04
CA ALA A 156 20.55 -1.02 3.56
C ALA A 156 21.63 -2.11 3.44
N GLU A 157 22.82 -1.71 2.96
CA GLU A 157 24.01 -2.56 2.83
C GLU A 157 24.48 -3.13 4.18
#